data_AF-A0A928KNX6-F1
#
_entry.id   AF-A0A928KNX6-F1
#
_cell.length_a   1.000
_cell.length_b   1.000
_cell.length_c   1.000
_cell.angle_alpha   90.00
_cell.angle_beta   90.00
_cell.angle_gamma   90.00
#
_symmetry.space_group_name_H-M   'P 1'
#
loop_
_entity.id
_entity.type
_entity.pdbx_description
1 polymer ?
#
loop_
_entity_poly.entity_id
_entity_poly.type
_entity_poly.pdbx_seq_one_letter_code
_entity_poly.pdbx_strand_id
1 'polypeptide(L)'
;MDTIESLGYLKGLIDGLDLDENKKETKVFKAILDVLENLSEDVDCVYDDIEDICDELDAVSEDLSDLEDCVYDDDDDDWDDFDEEYEIECPNCGEIISVDEETVMEGGIECPNCGETLEFEVEFEDEFEEDEE
;
A
#
# COMPACT_ATOMS: atom_id res chain seq x y z
N MET A 1 -3.15 25.37 -29.32
CA MET A 1 -3.53 26.65 -28.72
C MET A 1 -3.84 26.28 -27.30
N ASP A 2 -2.94 26.65 -26.40
CA ASP A 2 -3.08 26.28 -24.99
C ASP A 2 -4.28 27.01 -24.38
N THR A 3 -4.76 26.53 -23.24
CA THR A 3 -5.95 27.07 -22.57
C THR A 3 -5.78 28.57 -22.28
N ILE A 4 -4.60 28.99 -21.84
CA ILE A 4 -4.23 30.40 -21.63
C ILE A 4 -4.29 31.20 -22.94
N GLU A 5 -3.72 30.67 -24.02
CA GLU A 5 -3.74 31.34 -25.33
C GLU A 5 -5.18 31.50 -25.84
N SER A 6 -5.98 30.44 -25.70
CA SER A 6 -7.39 30.40 -26.12
C SER A 6 -8.23 31.40 -25.31
N LEU A 7 -7.96 31.51 -24.00
CA LEU A 7 -8.61 32.46 -23.11
C LEU A 7 -8.23 33.91 -23.45
N GLY A 8 -6.95 34.17 -23.72
CA GLY A 8 -6.46 35.47 -24.19
C GLY A 8 -7.09 35.87 -25.53
N TYR A 9 -7.25 34.92 -26.45
CA TYR A 9 -7.96 35.16 -27.71
C TYR A 9 -9.45 35.49 -27.48
N LEU A 10 -10.14 34.76 -26.59
CA LEU A 10 -11.53 35.02 -26.24
C LEU A 10 -11.71 36.42 -25.61
N LYS A 11 -10.80 36.80 -24.71
CA LYS A 11 -10.77 38.14 -24.09
C LYS A 11 -10.62 39.22 -25.15
N GLY A 12 -9.67 39.05 -26.08
CA GLY A 12 -9.47 39.98 -27.20
C GLY A 12 -10.70 40.10 -28.11
N LEU A 13 -11.42 39.01 -28.37
CA LEU A 13 -12.68 39.06 -29.13
C LEU A 13 -13.78 39.82 -28.39
N ILE A 14 -13.92 39.59 -27.08
CA ILE A 14 -14.91 40.27 -26.23
C ILE A 14 -14.63 41.78 -26.15
N ASP A 15 -13.37 42.16 -25.99
CA ASP A 15 -12.95 43.57 -25.99
C ASP A 15 -13.17 44.24 -27.35
N GLY A 16 -12.98 43.51 -28.45
CA GLY A 16 -13.20 43.99 -29.82
C GLY A 16 -14.66 44.14 -30.25
N LEU A 17 -15.61 43.60 -29.49
CA LEU A 17 -17.05 43.64 -29.79
C LEU A 17 -17.75 44.94 -29.33
N ASP A 18 -17.03 45.84 -28.65
CA ASP A 18 -17.54 47.13 -28.16
C ASP A 18 -18.86 46.99 -27.37
N LEU A 19 -18.89 46.03 -26.44
CA LEU A 19 -20.06 45.70 -25.64
C LEU A 19 -20.33 46.79 -24.59
N ASP A 20 -21.59 47.21 -24.47
CA ASP A 20 -22.02 48.15 -23.42
C ASP A 20 -21.87 47.52 -22.03
N GLU A 21 -20.97 48.07 -21.21
CA GLU A 21 -20.65 47.57 -19.87
C GLU A 21 -21.83 47.60 -18.88
N ASN A 22 -22.88 48.39 -19.19
CA ASN A 22 -24.05 48.50 -18.32
C ASN A 22 -25.07 47.39 -18.57
N LYS A 23 -24.96 46.67 -19.68
CA LYS A 23 -25.85 45.54 -19.99
C LYS A 23 -25.56 44.34 -19.10
N LYS A 24 -26.62 43.61 -18.74
CA LYS A 24 -26.53 42.46 -17.85
C LYS A 24 -25.71 41.34 -18.47
N GLU A 25 -25.85 41.16 -19.78
CA GLU A 25 -25.16 40.16 -20.59
C GLU A 25 -23.64 40.41 -20.59
N THR A 26 -23.21 41.66 -20.76
CA THR A 26 -21.78 42.04 -20.72
C THR A 26 -21.16 41.73 -19.36
N LYS A 27 -21.89 41.99 -18.27
CA LYS A 27 -21.43 41.66 -16.91
C LYS A 27 -21.29 40.16 -16.70
N VAL A 28 -22.20 39.37 -17.27
CA VAL A 28 -22.12 37.91 -17.22
C VAL A 28 -20.92 37.40 -18.02
N PHE A 29 -20.66 37.91 -19.22
CA PHE A 29 -19.48 37.50 -20.01
C PHE A 29 -18.17 37.84 -19.30
N LYS A 30 -18.05 39.03 -18.70
CA LYS A 30 -16.88 39.40 -17.90
C LYS A 30 -16.70 38.47 -16.71
N ALA A 31 -17.76 38.21 -15.95
CA ALA A 31 -17.69 37.27 -14.82
C ALA A 31 -17.31 35.85 -15.25
N ILE A 32 -17.76 35.38 -16.42
CA ILE A 32 -17.35 34.08 -16.97
C ILE A 32 -15.86 34.11 -17.33
N LEU A 33 -15.38 35.17 -17.98
CA LEU A 33 -13.95 35.34 -18.28
C LEU A 33 -13.10 35.30 -17.01
N ASP A 34 -13.50 36.05 -15.98
CA ASP A 34 -12.77 36.09 -14.71
C ASP A 34 -12.69 34.69 -14.06
N VAL A 35 -13.78 33.91 -14.11
CA VAL A 35 -13.79 32.53 -13.61
C VAL A 35 -12.89 31.62 -14.44
N LEU A 36 -12.85 31.80 -15.77
CA LEU A 36 -11.97 31.02 -16.64
C LEU A 36 -10.49 31.39 -16.44
N GLU A 37 -10.18 32.65 -16.14
CA GLU A 37 -8.83 33.11 -15.78
C GLU A 37 -8.38 32.46 -14.48
N ASN A 38 -9.19 32.54 -13.43
CA ASN A 38 -8.90 31.87 -12.16
C ASN A 38 -8.77 30.35 -12.33
N LEU A 39 -9.64 29.71 -13.11
CA LEU A 39 -9.54 28.27 -13.34
C LEU A 39 -8.26 27.89 -14.09
N SER A 40 -7.78 28.75 -14.99
CA SER A 40 -6.50 28.53 -15.65
C SER A 40 -5.34 28.60 -14.67
N GLU A 41 -5.34 29.61 -13.78
CA GLU A 41 -4.33 29.75 -12.74
C GLU A 41 -4.37 28.59 -11.74
N ASP A 42 -5.56 28.16 -11.31
CA ASP A 42 -5.76 27.03 -10.40
C ASP A 42 -5.23 25.72 -11.03
N VAL A 43 -5.44 25.52 -12.33
CA VAL A 43 -4.94 24.35 -13.05
C VAL A 43 -3.41 24.36 -13.14
N ASP A 44 -2.80 25.51 -13.40
CA ASP A 44 -1.34 25.64 -13.40
C ASP A 44 -0.77 25.32 -12.01
N CYS A 45 -1.39 25.84 -10.94
CA CYS A 45 -0.99 25.49 -9.56
C CYS A 45 -1.08 23.98 -9.28
N VAL A 46 -2.12 23.31 -9.79
CA VAL A 46 -2.26 21.85 -9.63
C VAL A 46 -1.18 21.09 -10.39
N TYR A 47 -0.73 21.58 -11.54
CA TYR A 47 0.37 20.95 -12.26
C TYR A 47 1.69 21.04 -11.49
N ASP A 48 1.96 22.19 -10.87
CA ASP A 48 3.13 22.37 -10.00
C ASP A 48 3.05 21.41 -8.80
N ASP A 49 1.90 21.34 -8.12
CA ASP A 49 1.69 20.42 -6.99
C ASP A 49 1.87 18.94 -7.40
N ILE A 50 1.49 18.57 -8.62
CA ILE A 50 1.66 17.20 -9.13
C ILE A 50 3.14 16.89 -9.36
N GLU A 51 3.92 17.84 -9.88
CA GLU A 51 5.38 17.68 -10.05
C GLU A 51 6.04 17.44 -8.69
N ASP A 52 5.71 18.26 -7.69
CA ASP A 52 6.22 18.09 -6.31
C ASP A 52 5.84 16.71 -5.73
N ILE A 53 4.60 16.25 -5.93
CA ILE A 53 4.15 14.94 -5.45
C ILE A 53 4.89 13.80 -6.17
N CYS A 54 5.20 13.95 -7.45
CA CYS A 54 5.97 12.95 -8.19
C CYS A 54 7.39 12.80 -7.61
N ASP A 55 8.06 13.91 -7.30
CA ASP A 55 9.39 13.88 -6.68
C ASP A 55 9.35 13.21 -5.29
N GLU A 56 8.34 13.51 -4.48
CA GLU A 56 8.16 12.87 -3.17
C GLU A 56 7.80 11.38 -3.29
N LEU A 57 7.03 10.99 -4.31
CA LEU A 57 6.71 9.58 -4.56
C LEU A 57 7.96 8.79 -4.95
N ASP A 58 8.84 9.37 -5.76
CA ASP A 58 10.12 8.76 -6.12
C ASP A 58 10.99 8.55 -4.87
N ALA A 59 11.04 9.53 -3.96
CA ALA A 59 11.77 9.41 -2.70
C ALA A 59 11.20 8.28 -1.81
N VAL A 60 9.87 8.19 -1.69
CA VAL A 60 9.23 7.08 -0.95
C VAL A 60 9.50 5.73 -1.62
N SER A 61 9.56 5.68 -2.95
CA SER A 61 9.89 4.45 -3.67
C SER A 61 11.32 4.00 -3.39
N GLU A 62 12.28 4.92 -3.31
CA GLU A 62 13.67 4.63 -2.95
C GLU A 62 13.75 4.11 -1.51
N ASP A 63 13.13 4.79 -0.54
CA ASP A 63 13.09 4.37 0.87
C ASP A 63 12.49 2.96 1.05
N LEU A 64 11.46 2.61 0.27
CA LEU A 64 10.85 1.29 0.31
C LEU A 64 11.76 0.22 -0.30
N SER A 65 12.50 0.54 -1.36
CA SER A 65 13.49 -0.37 -1.95
C SER A 65 14.61 -0.66 -0.94
N ASP A 66 15.10 0.37 -0.25
CA ASP A 66 16.12 0.21 0.79
C ASP A 66 15.61 -0.68 1.94
N LEU A 67 14.33 -0.58 2.30
CA LEU A 67 13.72 -1.45 3.31
C LEU A 67 13.55 -2.88 2.80
N GLU A 68 13.18 -3.07 1.52
CA GLU A 68 13.09 -4.38 0.89
C GLU A 68 14.43 -5.09 0.95
N ASP A 69 15.52 -4.40 0.60
CA ASP A 69 16.87 -4.93 0.70
C ASP A 69 17.25 -5.25 2.17
N CYS A 70 16.84 -4.43 3.14
CA CYS A 70 17.12 -4.72 4.55
C CYS A 70 16.33 -5.90 5.14
N VAL A 71 15.14 -6.19 4.60
CA VAL A 71 14.22 -7.19 5.17
C VAL A 71 14.31 -8.52 4.43
N TYR A 72 14.46 -8.50 3.10
CA TYR A 72 14.43 -9.69 2.26
C TYR A 72 15.82 -10.14 1.77
N ASP A 73 16.84 -9.28 1.82
CA ASP A 73 18.22 -9.64 1.43
C ASP A 73 19.04 -10.18 2.63
N ASP A 74 18.46 -10.20 3.83
CA ASP A 74 18.97 -10.91 5.03
C ASP A 74 18.28 -12.29 5.24
N ASP A 75 17.44 -12.73 4.30
CA ASP A 75 16.69 -14.01 4.32
C ASP A 75 17.38 -15.12 3.49
N ASP A 76 18.72 -15.22 3.51
CA ASP A 76 19.41 -16.35 2.88
C ASP A 76 20.44 -17.05 3.78
N ASP A 77 20.46 -16.83 5.11
CA ASP A 77 21.36 -17.61 6.00
C ASP A 77 21.04 -17.58 7.52
N ASP A 78 19.82 -17.24 8.00
CA ASP A 78 19.54 -17.36 9.46
C ASP A 78 18.06 -17.63 9.86
N TRP A 79 17.19 -18.03 8.92
CA TRP A 79 15.83 -18.53 9.24
C TRP A 79 15.74 -20.07 9.35
N ASP A 80 16.86 -20.76 9.17
CA ASP A 80 16.96 -22.21 9.40
C ASP A 80 17.16 -22.57 10.89
N ASP A 81 17.12 -21.59 11.81
CA ASP A 81 17.28 -21.80 13.27
C ASP A 81 16.10 -21.22 14.09
N PHE A 82 14.98 -20.89 13.45
CA PHE A 82 13.71 -20.85 14.18
C PHE A 82 13.25 -22.29 14.37
N ASP A 83 13.77 -22.95 15.41
CA ASP A 83 13.15 -24.14 15.99
C ASP A 83 11.65 -23.79 16.16
N GLU A 84 10.78 -24.34 15.31
CA GLU A 84 9.34 -24.14 15.40
C GLU A 84 8.85 -24.74 16.73
N GLU A 85 8.76 -23.89 17.75
CA GLU A 85 8.28 -24.24 19.08
C GLU A 85 6.75 -24.10 19.14
N TYR A 86 6.07 -25.21 19.44
CA TYR A 86 4.63 -25.30 19.62
C TYR A 86 4.26 -25.27 21.11
N GLU A 87 3.36 -24.36 21.51
CA GLU A 87 2.82 -24.31 22.88
C GLU A 87 1.59 -25.23 23.04
N ILE A 88 1.68 -26.22 23.92
CA ILE A 88 0.62 -27.20 24.18
C ILE A 88 0.23 -27.19 25.65
N GLU A 89 -1.07 -27.05 25.93
CA GLU A 89 -1.62 -27.14 27.29
C GLU A 89 -1.90 -28.60 27.68
N CYS A 90 -1.29 -29.07 28.77
CA CYS A 90 -1.53 -30.41 29.29
C CYS A 90 -2.97 -30.55 29.82
N PRO A 91 -3.80 -31.47 29.30
CA PRO A 91 -5.21 -31.61 29.69
C PRO A 91 -5.40 -32.11 31.14
N ASN A 92 -4.36 -32.71 31.75
CA ASN A 92 -4.45 -33.26 33.10
C ASN A 92 -4.12 -32.22 34.18
N CYS A 93 -3.15 -31.33 33.93
CA CYS A 93 -2.66 -30.37 34.94
C CYS A 93 -2.76 -28.89 34.53
N GLY A 94 -3.05 -28.59 33.26
CA GLY A 94 -3.16 -27.23 32.72
C GLY A 94 -1.82 -26.50 32.53
N GLU A 95 -0.69 -27.22 32.61
CA GLU A 95 0.62 -26.63 32.34
C GLU A 95 0.81 -26.44 30.83
N ILE A 96 1.29 -25.26 30.43
CA ILE A 96 1.67 -24.97 29.04
C ILE A 96 3.11 -25.42 28.85
N ILE A 97 3.34 -26.31 27.88
CA ILE A 97 4.64 -26.91 27.56
C ILE A 97 5.01 -26.44 26.16
N SER A 98 6.25 -25.99 25.98
CA SER A 98 6.83 -25.76 24.65
C SER A 98 7.43 -27.06 24.12
N VAL A 99 7.10 -27.45 22.89
CA VAL A 99 7.61 -28.64 22.22
C VAL A 99 8.13 -28.27 20.83
N ASP A 100 9.25 -28.88 20.43
CA ASP A 100 9.81 -28.72 19.08
C ASP A 100 9.09 -29.62 18.04
N GLU A 101 9.30 -29.32 16.76
CA GLU A 101 8.71 -30.07 15.65
C GLU A 101 9.14 -31.56 15.65
N GLU A 102 10.39 -31.87 16.06
CA GLU A 102 10.89 -33.24 16.18
C GLU A 102 10.07 -34.06 17.18
N THR A 103 9.79 -33.50 18.36
CA THR A 103 8.97 -34.12 19.40
C THR A 103 7.52 -34.31 18.94
N VAL A 104 6.99 -33.37 18.16
CA VAL A 104 5.65 -33.49 17.57
C VAL A 104 5.63 -34.63 16.54
N MET A 105 6.66 -34.75 15.70
CA MET A 105 6.83 -35.84 14.74
C MET A 105 7.08 -37.20 15.40
N GLU A 106 7.75 -37.25 16.56
CA GLU A 106 7.93 -38.47 17.35
C GLU A 106 6.61 -39.00 17.93
N GLY A 107 5.56 -38.18 17.93
CA GLY A 107 4.19 -38.60 18.23
C GLY A 107 3.82 -38.55 19.72
N GLY A 108 4.66 -37.95 20.57
CA GLY A 108 4.26 -37.67 21.95
C GLY A 108 5.38 -37.33 22.94
N ILE A 109 5.02 -36.67 24.04
CA ILE A 109 5.92 -36.26 25.14
C ILE A 109 5.27 -36.50 26.52
N GLU A 110 6.08 -36.76 27.55
CA GLU A 110 5.61 -36.79 28.93
C GLU A 110 5.55 -35.37 29.52
N CYS A 111 4.39 -34.99 30.07
CA CYS A 111 4.22 -33.70 30.74
C CYS A 111 5.20 -33.58 31.93
N PRO A 112 6.07 -32.56 31.99
CA PRO A 112 7.09 -32.42 33.04
C PRO A 112 6.49 -32.14 34.43
N ASN A 113 5.24 -31.65 34.50
CA ASN A 113 4.58 -31.30 35.75
C ASN A 113 3.83 -32.48 36.38
N CYS A 114 3.17 -33.33 35.59
CA CYS A 114 2.32 -34.41 36.11
C CYS A 114 2.69 -35.82 35.63
N GLY A 115 3.59 -35.97 34.65
CA GLY A 115 4.02 -37.25 34.11
C GLY A 115 2.98 -37.94 33.21
N GLU A 116 1.94 -37.23 32.77
CA GLU A 116 0.98 -37.74 31.79
C GLU A 116 1.61 -37.76 30.40
N THR A 117 1.45 -38.85 29.67
CA THR A 117 1.89 -38.96 28.27
C THR A 117 0.90 -38.24 27.35
N LEU A 118 1.40 -37.22 26.65
CA LEU A 118 0.68 -36.50 25.61
C LEU A 118 1.04 -37.17 24.28
N GLU A 119 0.04 -37.68 23.54
CA GLU A 119 0.24 -38.25 22.20
C GLU A 119 -0.23 -37.22 21.15
N PHE A 120 0.55 -37.03 20.09
CA PHE A 120 0.26 -36.09 19.01
C PHE A 120 -0.16 -36.86 17.75
N GLU A 121 -1.32 -36.53 17.19
CA GLU A 121 -1.77 -37.04 15.90
C GLU A 121 -1.51 -35.97 14.83
N VAL A 122 -0.43 -36.13 14.08
CA VAL A 122 -0.12 -35.28 12.91
C VAL A 122 -0.85 -35.85 11.70
N GLU A 123 -1.91 -35.17 11.25
CA GLU A 123 -2.54 -35.47 9.97
C GLU A 123 -1.68 -34.85 8.84
N PHE A 124 -0.87 -35.69 8.19
CA PHE A 124 -0.21 -35.29 6.94
C PHE A 124 -1.28 -35.24 5.84
N GLU A 125 -1.69 -34.05 5.40
CA GLU A 125 -2.37 -33.93 4.10
C GLU A 125 -1.33 -34.26 3.02
N ASP A 126 -1.37 -35.50 2.51
CA ASP A 126 -0.61 -35.96 1.35
C ASP A 126 -1.05 -35.18 0.08
N GLU A 127 -0.70 -33.90 -0.04
CA GLU A 127 -0.90 -33.11 -1.26
C GLU A 127 0.35 -33.15 -2.15
N PHE A 128 0.74 -34.36 -2.54
CA PHE A 128 1.65 -34.60 -3.66
C PHE A 128 1.14 -35.81 -4.49
N GLU A 129 0.00 -35.63 -5.18
CA GLU A 129 -0.15 -36.34 -6.46
C GLU A 129 0.79 -35.64 -7.46
N GLU A 130 1.94 -36.28 -7.70
CA GLU A 130 2.79 -35.98 -8.85
C GLU A 130 1.94 -36.06 -10.13
N ASP A 131 1.64 -34.92 -10.75
CA ASP A 131 1.25 -34.87 -12.16
C ASP A 131 2.46 -35.29 -13.02
N GLU A 132 2.67 -36.61 -13.16
CA GLU A 132 3.42 -37.19 -14.28
C GLU A 132 2.48 -37.36 -15.50
N GLU A 133 2.91 -36.75 -16.62
CA GLU A 133 2.43 -36.80 -18.03
C GLU A 133 1.33 -35.83 -18.53
#